data_AF-A0A3M2B5G2-F1
#
_entry.id   AF-A0A3M2B5G2-F1
#
_cell.length_a   1.000
_cell.length_b   1.000
_cell.length_c   1.000
_cell.angle_alpha   90.00
_cell.angle_beta   90.00
_cell.angle_gamma   90.00
#
_symmetry.space_group_name_H-M   'P 1'
#
loop_
_entity.id
_entity.type
_entity.pdbx_description
1 polymer ?
#
loop_
_entity_poly.entity_id
_entity_poly.type
_entity_poly.pdbx_seq_one_letter_code
_entity_poly.pdbx_strand_id
1 'polypeptide(L)'
;MIVLAAMSFTSCLGTPQVETELYRDSQVRLVLSTAGDEGYRADHPVTFDPTLVEQILRGIQWEEPVGPLQTLVTGEATPKRLFADEHVTRLAPQLVQAFAHATPEEYIVVELHSGAQAKARGLRCLFFHHDHAVHVIVVDTTTTLYRAPKPTQPASSFVLSHLHAPQILFFPEEVVHYASPGGLRGARKTHLVIDYDRLTHLSLSPADNHPLIPDSRPHPRATNATTHESPMLEPASMAASHARQDSDHRSHSGEMQKLLKEVQRLRQELNQQQAELERLKKGLSQDVTGPQ
;
A
#
# COMPACT_ATOMS: atom_id res chain seq x y z
N MET A 1 -30.90 -25.53 56.77
CA MET A 1 -30.09 -25.88 55.58
C MET A 1 -30.40 -24.86 54.49
N ILE A 2 -29.44 -24.01 54.14
CA ILE A 2 -29.56 -23.11 52.99
C ILE A 2 -28.70 -23.75 51.89
N VAL A 3 -29.34 -24.26 50.84
CA VAL A 3 -28.67 -24.81 49.66
C VAL A 3 -28.38 -23.64 48.74
N LEU A 4 -27.12 -23.19 48.74
CA LEU A 4 -26.63 -22.13 47.87
C LEU A 4 -26.40 -22.73 46.47
N ALA A 5 -27.33 -22.49 45.56
CA ALA A 5 -27.21 -22.88 44.16
C ALA A 5 -26.18 -21.96 43.47
N ALA A 6 -24.98 -22.47 43.23
CA ALA A 6 -23.95 -21.78 42.47
C ALA A 6 -24.28 -21.87 40.96
N MET A 7 -24.78 -20.77 40.41
CA MET A 7 -24.84 -20.55 38.95
C MET A 7 -23.42 -20.28 38.45
N SER A 8 -22.78 -21.31 37.90
CA SER A 8 -21.53 -21.17 37.15
C SER A 8 -21.82 -20.52 35.81
N PHE A 9 -21.41 -19.26 35.65
CA PHE A 9 -21.34 -18.60 34.35
C PHE A 9 -20.28 -19.31 33.50
N THR A 10 -20.72 -20.16 32.57
CA THR A 10 -19.88 -20.62 31.46
C THR A 10 -19.57 -19.41 30.58
N SER A 11 -18.36 -18.87 30.75
CA SER A 11 -17.77 -17.90 29.84
C SER A 11 -17.72 -18.55 28.45
N CYS A 12 -18.34 -17.91 27.46
CA CYS A 12 -18.20 -18.32 26.06
C CYS A 12 -16.72 -18.14 25.69
N LEU A 13 -16.00 -19.25 25.53
CA LEU A 13 -14.71 -19.24 24.85
C LEU A 13 -14.99 -18.80 23.41
N GLY A 14 -14.42 -17.68 22.98
CA GLY A 14 -14.53 -17.19 21.61
C GLY A 14 -14.17 -18.30 20.60
N THR A 15 -14.87 -18.30 19.48
CA THR A 15 -14.63 -19.25 18.39
C THR A 15 -13.17 -19.18 17.95
N PRO A 16 -12.47 -20.32 17.82
CA PRO A 16 -11.09 -20.31 17.33
C PRO A 16 -11.08 -19.78 15.90
N GLN A 17 -10.22 -18.80 15.63
CA GLN A 17 -9.96 -18.34 14.26
C GLN A 17 -9.25 -19.47 13.50
N VAL A 18 -9.95 -20.09 12.57
CA VAL A 18 -9.40 -21.15 11.71
C VAL A 18 -8.92 -20.54 10.40
N GLU A 19 -7.69 -20.83 10.01
CA GLU A 19 -7.14 -20.48 8.70
C GLU A 19 -7.02 -21.75 7.84
N THR A 20 -7.63 -21.74 6.66
CA THR A 20 -7.51 -22.80 5.65
C THR A 20 -6.70 -22.28 4.47
N GLU A 21 -5.54 -22.88 4.21
CA GLU A 21 -4.69 -22.48 3.08
C GLU A 21 -5.22 -23.05 1.75
N LEU A 22 -5.48 -22.16 0.79
CA LEU A 22 -5.97 -22.54 -0.54
C LEU A 22 -4.86 -22.49 -1.58
N TYR A 23 -3.93 -21.54 -1.47
CA TYR A 23 -2.83 -21.39 -2.41
C TYR A 23 -1.60 -20.78 -1.74
N ARG A 24 -0.41 -21.22 -2.16
CA ARG A 24 0.86 -20.65 -1.73
C ARG A 24 1.91 -20.79 -2.81
N ASP A 25 2.63 -19.71 -3.06
CA ASP A 25 3.89 -19.71 -3.80
C ASP A 25 4.97 -18.91 -3.06
N SER A 26 6.09 -18.66 -3.74
CA SER A 26 7.23 -17.91 -3.16
C SER A 26 6.92 -16.43 -2.84
N GLN A 27 5.84 -15.88 -3.38
CA GLN A 27 5.51 -14.46 -3.36
C GLN A 27 4.17 -14.16 -2.68
N VAL A 28 3.19 -15.06 -2.79
CA VAL A 28 1.81 -14.88 -2.34
C VAL A 28 1.32 -16.12 -1.59
N ARG A 29 0.56 -15.90 -0.52
CA ARG A 29 -0.24 -16.92 0.15
C ARG A 29 -1.69 -16.47 0.16
N LEU A 30 -2.61 -17.38 -0.11
CA LEU A 30 -4.05 -17.15 -0.06
C LEU A 30 -4.68 -18.14 0.93
N VAL A 31 -5.41 -17.61 1.90
CA VAL A 31 -6.11 -18.41 2.92
C VAL A 31 -7.55 -17.94 3.09
N LEU A 32 -8.42 -18.85 3.50
CA LEU A 32 -9.71 -18.52 4.10
C LEU A 32 -9.52 -18.39 5.60
N SER A 33 -10.06 -17.34 6.22
CA SER A 33 -10.05 -17.16 7.66
C SER A 33 -11.45 -16.95 8.18
N THR A 34 -11.81 -17.65 9.25
CA THR A 34 -13.06 -17.40 9.99
C THR A 34 -13.00 -16.03 10.68
N ALA A 35 -14.11 -15.30 10.68
CA ALA A 35 -14.27 -14.09 11.46
C ALA A 35 -14.40 -14.41 12.96
N GLY A 36 -13.67 -13.66 13.79
CA GLY A 36 -13.77 -13.76 15.25
C GLY A 36 -14.94 -12.95 15.84
N ASP A 37 -15.72 -12.26 15.01
CA ASP A 37 -16.87 -11.45 15.41
C ASP A 37 -18.17 -12.20 15.09
N GLU A 38 -19.00 -12.44 16.10
CA GLU A 38 -20.28 -13.15 15.97
C GLU A 38 -21.30 -12.41 15.08
N GLY A 39 -21.08 -11.12 14.81
CA GLY A 39 -21.92 -10.31 13.91
C GLY A 39 -21.46 -10.31 12.46
N TYR A 40 -20.29 -10.89 12.14
CA TYR A 40 -19.77 -10.88 10.77
C TYR A 40 -20.54 -11.85 9.87
N ARG A 41 -20.99 -11.34 8.72
CA ARG A 41 -21.60 -12.16 7.67
C ARG A 41 -21.32 -11.57 6.29
N ALA A 42 -20.79 -12.39 5.41
CA ALA A 42 -20.54 -12.08 4.00
C ALA A 42 -21.46 -12.90 3.09
N ASP A 43 -21.70 -12.39 1.89
CA ASP A 43 -22.59 -12.99 0.89
C ASP A 43 -21.77 -13.42 -0.34
N HIS A 44 -20.75 -14.25 -0.14
CA HIS A 44 -19.81 -14.62 -1.20
C HIS A 44 -20.51 -15.28 -2.39
N PRO A 45 -20.22 -14.85 -3.62
CA PRO A 45 -20.84 -15.44 -4.79
C PRO A 45 -20.22 -16.80 -5.11
N VAL A 46 -21.08 -17.78 -5.43
CA VAL A 46 -20.64 -19.11 -5.89
C VAL A 46 -19.92 -19.03 -7.24
N THR A 47 -20.25 -18.02 -8.05
CA THR A 47 -19.63 -17.76 -9.35
C THR A 47 -19.16 -16.32 -9.42
N PHE A 48 -17.87 -16.12 -9.71
CA PHE A 48 -17.27 -14.79 -9.88
C PHE A 48 -16.58 -14.74 -11.25
N ASP A 49 -16.82 -13.69 -12.05
CA ASP A 49 -16.15 -13.50 -13.34
C ASP A 49 -14.63 -13.33 -13.15
N PRO A 50 -13.80 -14.25 -13.66
CA PRO A 50 -12.35 -14.14 -13.55
C PRO A 50 -11.79 -12.81 -14.11
N THR A 51 -12.39 -12.30 -15.18
CA THR A 51 -11.97 -11.06 -15.83
C THR A 51 -12.15 -9.87 -14.91
N LEU A 52 -13.25 -9.85 -14.16
CA LEU A 52 -13.50 -8.79 -13.20
C LEU A 52 -12.56 -8.88 -11.99
N VAL A 53 -12.28 -10.09 -11.50
CA VAL A 53 -11.27 -10.26 -10.43
C VAL A 53 -9.92 -9.71 -10.87
N GLU A 54 -9.50 -9.98 -12.11
CA GLU A 54 -8.26 -9.40 -12.64
C GLU A 54 -8.29 -7.87 -12.65
N GLN A 55 -9.40 -7.26 -13.06
CA GLN A 55 -9.56 -5.82 -13.08
C GLN A 55 -9.54 -5.22 -11.67
N ILE A 56 -10.20 -5.85 -10.71
CA ILE A 56 -10.13 -5.47 -9.30
C ILE A 56 -8.67 -5.49 -8.84
N LEU A 57 -7.95 -6.59 -9.05
CA LEU A 57 -6.56 -6.69 -8.63
C LEU A 57 -5.65 -5.65 -9.31
N ARG A 58 -5.84 -5.39 -10.61
CA ARG A 58 -5.07 -4.37 -11.35
C ARG A 58 -5.40 -2.95 -10.92
N GLY A 59 -6.65 -2.72 -10.51
CA GLY A 59 -7.16 -1.43 -10.06
C GLY A 59 -6.69 -1.04 -8.68
N ILE A 60 -6.35 -2.00 -7.80
CA ILE A 60 -5.87 -1.72 -6.45
C ILE A 60 -4.48 -1.08 -6.49
N GLN A 61 -4.42 0.13 -5.96
CA GLN A 61 -3.21 0.92 -5.82
C GLN A 61 -2.93 1.19 -4.35
N TRP A 62 -1.66 1.38 -4.05
CA TRP A 62 -1.19 1.72 -2.72
C TRP A 62 -0.24 2.91 -2.80
N GLU A 63 -0.38 3.79 -1.83
CA GLU A 63 0.41 4.98 -1.66
C GLU A 63 1.22 4.83 -0.38
N GLU A 64 2.54 4.79 -0.53
CA GLU A 64 3.47 4.69 0.60
C GLU A 64 3.41 5.99 1.40
N PRO A 65 3.30 5.94 2.73
CA PRO A 65 3.23 7.14 3.54
C PRO A 65 4.58 7.88 3.48
N VAL A 66 4.58 9.02 2.80
CA VAL A 66 5.76 9.87 2.66
C VAL A 66 5.84 10.77 3.90
N GLY A 67 6.99 10.77 4.58
CA GLY A 67 7.19 11.65 5.74
C GLY A 67 7.16 13.12 5.31
N PRO A 68 6.80 14.06 6.21
CA PRO A 68 6.63 15.48 5.85
C PRO A 68 7.88 16.10 5.24
N LEU A 69 9.07 15.71 5.73
CA LEU A 69 10.35 16.15 5.15
C LEU A 69 10.58 15.60 3.74
N GLN A 70 10.12 14.38 3.47
CA GLN A 70 10.29 13.72 2.19
C GLN A 70 9.28 14.24 1.16
N THR A 71 8.08 14.66 1.58
CA THR A 71 7.09 15.36 0.74
C THR A 71 7.65 16.68 0.23
N LEU A 72 8.37 17.44 1.06
CA LEU A 72 8.99 18.71 0.65
C LEU A 72 10.11 18.53 -0.38
N VAL A 73 10.80 17.38 -0.38
CA VAL A 73 11.93 17.08 -1.28
C VAL A 73 11.48 16.35 -2.55
N THR A 74 10.53 15.42 -2.43
CA THR A 74 10.17 14.46 -3.48
C THR A 74 8.80 14.79 -4.12
N GLY A 75 8.03 15.69 -3.51
CA GLY A 75 6.66 16.00 -3.92
C GLY A 75 5.62 15.06 -3.30
N GLU A 76 4.44 15.06 -3.89
CA GLU A 76 3.31 14.21 -3.49
C GLU A 76 3.62 12.74 -3.73
N ALA A 77 3.08 11.86 -2.89
CA ALA A 77 3.34 10.44 -3.02
C ALA A 77 2.71 9.91 -4.32
N THR A 78 3.46 9.12 -5.08
CA THR A 78 2.93 8.51 -6.30
C THR A 78 2.28 7.17 -5.98
N PRO A 79 0.97 7.01 -6.25
CA PRO A 79 0.30 5.72 -6.14
C PRO A 79 0.97 4.67 -7.01
N LYS A 80 1.15 3.46 -6.47
CA LYS A 80 1.72 2.32 -7.18
C LYS A 80 0.69 1.20 -7.23
N ARG A 81 0.67 0.40 -8.29
CA ARG A 81 -0.15 -0.81 -8.31
C ARG A 81 0.32 -1.77 -7.22
N LEU A 82 -0.63 -2.30 -6.45
CA LEU A 82 -0.34 -3.22 -5.35
C LEU A 82 0.08 -4.59 -5.88
N PHE A 83 -0.60 -5.05 -6.94
CA PHE A 83 -0.34 -6.32 -7.59
C PHE A 83 0.31 -6.08 -8.97
N ALA A 84 1.41 -6.79 -9.25
CA ALA A 84 1.99 -6.80 -10.59
C ALA A 84 1.15 -7.67 -11.54
N ASP A 85 1.20 -7.42 -12.85
CA ASP A 85 0.39 -8.15 -13.83
C ASP A 85 0.64 -9.68 -13.79
N GLU A 86 1.88 -10.08 -13.50
CA GLU A 86 2.25 -11.50 -13.31
C GLU A 86 1.56 -12.14 -12.08
N HIS A 87 1.39 -11.36 -11.01
CA HIS A 87 0.64 -11.79 -9.82
C HIS A 87 -0.84 -11.86 -10.10
N VAL A 88 -1.38 -10.90 -10.85
CA VAL A 88 -2.80 -10.89 -11.23
C VAL A 88 -3.17 -12.17 -11.97
N THR A 89 -2.40 -12.56 -12.99
CA THR A 89 -2.68 -13.76 -13.78
C THR A 89 -2.66 -15.05 -12.95
N ARG A 90 -1.80 -15.13 -11.92
CA ARG A 90 -1.77 -16.29 -11.01
C ARG A 90 -2.86 -16.25 -9.94
N LEU A 91 -3.11 -15.07 -9.37
CA LEU A 91 -3.95 -14.89 -8.19
C LEU A 91 -5.43 -14.83 -8.54
N ALA A 92 -5.81 -14.23 -9.67
CA ALA A 92 -7.20 -14.11 -10.09
C ALA A 92 -7.96 -15.46 -10.12
N PRO A 93 -7.46 -16.53 -10.77
CA PRO A 93 -8.16 -17.81 -10.75
C PRO A 93 -8.26 -18.42 -9.34
N GLN A 94 -7.26 -18.20 -8.49
CA GLN A 94 -7.26 -18.68 -7.10
C GLN A 94 -8.27 -17.92 -6.25
N LEU A 95 -8.42 -16.61 -6.46
CA LEU A 95 -9.43 -15.79 -5.79
C LEU A 95 -10.85 -16.16 -6.20
N VAL A 96 -11.08 -16.43 -7.48
CA VAL A 96 -12.39 -16.94 -7.94
C VAL A 96 -12.75 -18.24 -7.22
N GLN A 97 -11.80 -19.17 -7.13
CA GLN A 97 -12.02 -20.41 -6.37
C GLN A 97 -12.25 -20.13 -4.89
N ALA A 98 -11.48 -19.22 -4.29
CA ALA A 98 -11.64 -18.86 -2.89
C ALA A 98 -13.02 -18.28 -2.59
N PHE A 99 -13.54 -17.37 -3.41
CA PHE A 99 -14.91 -16.85 -3.28
C PHE A 99 -15.96 -17.96 -3.38
N ALA A 100 -15.78 -18.92 -4.29
CA ALA A 100 -16.71 -20.03 -4.44
C ALA A 100 -16.73 -21.00 -3.25
N HIS A 101 -15.64 -21.08 -2.47
CA HIS A 101 -15.53 -21.95 -1.29
C HIS A 101 -15.76 -21.21 0.03
N ALA A 102 -15.65 -19.88 0.04
CA ALA A 102 -15.80 -19.09 1.25
C ALA A 102 -17.21 -19.20 1.81
N THR A 103 -17.32 -19.52 3.10
CA THR A 103 -18.59 -19.51 3.82
C THR A 103 -18.95 -18.09 4.27
N PRO A 104 -20.21 -17.82 4.66
CA PRO A 104 -20.62 -16.49 5.13
C PRO A 104 -19.84 -15.97 6.35
N GLU A 105 -19.20 -16.85 7.12
CA GLU A 105 -18.44 -16.50 8.32
C GLU A 105 -16.94 -16.32 8.03
N GLU A 106 -16.52 -16.48 6.77
CA GLU A 106 -15.13 -16.41 6.36
C GLU A 106 -14.85 -15.19 5.48
N TYR A 107 -13.59 -14.76 5.48
CA TYR A 107 -13.04 -13.82 4.52
C TYR A 107 -11.76 -14.40 3.91
N ILE A 108 -11.44 -13.92 2.71
CA ILE A 108 -10.26 -14.37 1.98
C ILE A 108 -9.11 -13.45 2.33
N VAL A 109 -7.96 -14.00 2.71
CA VAL A 109 -6.75 -13.24 3.02
C VAL A 109 -5.68 -13.56 1.99
N VAL A 110 -5.17 -12.51 1.35
CA VAL A 110 -4.03 -12.57 0.45
C VAL A 110 -2.83 -11.91 1.14
N GLU A 111 -1.77 -12.66 1.31
CA GLU A 111 -0.55 -12.22 2.01
C GLU A 111 0.62 -12.11 1.02
N LEU A 112 1.18 -10.91 0.90
CA LEU A 112 2.30 -10.64 0.01
C LEU A 112 3.63 -10.83 0.76
N HIS A 113 4.32 -11.94 0.46
CA HIS A 113 5.51 -12.40 1.17
C HIS A 113 6.82 -11.85 0.59
N SER A 114 6.94 -11.74 -0.74
CA SER A 114 8.06 -11.06 -1.42
C SER A 114 7.90 -11.11 -2.95
N GLY A 115 7.97 -9.96 -3.62
CA GLY A 115 8.50 -9.94 -5.00
C GLY A 115 7.72 -9.24 -6.12
N ALA A 116 6.92 -8.21 -5.85
CA ALA A 116 6.56 -7.23 -6.89
C ALA A 116 7.01 -5.80 -6.54
N GLN A 117 7.00 -5.48 -5.25
CA GLN A 117 7.52 -4.24 -4.69
C GLN A 117 8.14 -4.64 -3.35
N ALA A 118 9.47 -4.52 -3.18
CA ALA A 118 10.13 -4.89 -1.93
C ALA A 118 9.52 -4.21 -0.69
N LYS A 119 8.80 -3.10 -0.90
CA LYS A 119 8.11 -2.30 0.10
C LYS A 119 6.63 -2.65 0.34
N ALA A 120 6.00 -3.47 -0.50
CA ALA A 120 4.67 -4.04 -0.25
C ALA A 120 4.74 -5.35 0.55
N ARG A 121 5.94 -5.74 0.98
CA ARG A 121 6.19 -6.94 1.78
C ARG A 121 5.50 -6.81 3.13
N GLY A 122 4.71 -7.82 3.50
CA GLY A 122 3.97 -7.85 4.76
C GLY A 122 2.66 -7.06 4.73
N LEU A 123 2.18 -6.67 3.54
CA LEU A 123 0.77 -6.30 3.37
C LEU A 123 -0.10 -7.56 3.31
N ARG A 124 -1.19 -7.56 4.08
CA ARG A 124 -2.29 -8.52 3.99
C ARG A 124 -3.49 -7.80 3.39
N CYS A 125 -4.10 -8.38 2.38
CA CYS A 125 -5.32 -7.88 1.76
C CYS A 125 -6.45 -8.85 2.11
N LEU A 126 -7.48 -8.33 2.78
CA LEU A 126 -8.68 -9.09 3.11
C LEU A 126 -9.72 -8.77 2.04
N PHE A 127 -10.33 -9.81 1.49
CA PHE A 127 -11.39 -9.73 0.49
C PHE A 127 -12.63 -10.42 1.04
N PHE A 128 -13.77 -9.75 0.90
CA PHE A 128 -15.06 -10.36 1.10
C PHE A 128 -16.12 -9.67 0.25
N HIS A 129 -17.21 -10.36 -0.03
CA HIS A 129 -18.32 -9.80 -0.77
C HIS A 129 -19.51 -9.54 0.18
N HIS A 130 -20.12 -8.37 0.05
CA HIS A 130 -21.32 -8.00 0.79
C HIS A 130 -22.08 -6.93 0.01
N ASP A 131 -23.41 -6.96 0.03
CA ASP A 131 -24.27 -5.96 -0.63
C ASP A 131 -23.87 -5.63 -2.09
N HIS A 132 -23.60 -6.65 -2.90
CA HIS A 132 -23.18 -6.53 -4.32
C HIS A 132 -21.84 -5.81 -4.55
N ALA A 133 -21.05 -5.63 -3.51
CA ALA A 133 -19.73 -5.00 -3.59
C ALA A 133 -18.63 -5.95 -3.09
N VAL A 134 -17.43 -5.79 -3.66
CA VAL A 134 -16.23 -6.41 -3.11
C VAL A 134 -15.58 -5.43 -2.16
N HIS A 135 -15.50 -5.84 -0.91
CA HIS A 135 -14.77 -5.13 0.12
C HIS A 135 -13.31 -5.60 0.12
N VAL A 136 -12.40 -4.64 0.06
CA VAL A 136 -10.95 -4.88 0.15
C VAL A 136 -10.38 -4.08 1.30
N ILE A 137 -9.80 -4.75 2.29
CA ILE A 137 -9.12 -4.11 3.41
C ILE A 137 -7.64 -4.45 3.33
N VAL A 138 -6.77 -3.45 3.34
CA VAL A 138 -5.32 -3.68 3.37
C VAL A 138 -4.77 -3.35 4.74
N VAL A 139 -4.03 -4.31 5.30
CA VAL A 139 -3.40 -4.23 6.62
C VAL A 139 -1.90 -4.40 6.44
N ASP A 140 -1.13 -3.49 7.03
CA ASP A 140 0.32 -3.62 7.10
C ASP A 140 0.72 -4.37 8.38
N THR A 141 1.33 -5.55 8.21
CA THR A 141 1.82 -6.39 9.31
C THR A 141 3.30 -6.15 9.65
N THR A 142 4.01 -5.33 8.88
CA THR A 142 5.40 -4.96 9.19
C THR A 142 5.49 -3.82 10.19
N THR A 143 4.48 -2.96 10.23
CA THR A 143 4.39 -1.85 11.20
C THR A 143 4.17 -2.32 12.64
N THR A 144 3.89 -3.62 12.86
CA THR A 144 3.92 -4.23 14.20
C THR A 144 5.31 -4.71 14.60
N LEU A 145 6.19 -3.77 14.95
CA LEU A 145 7.14 -3.95 16.06
C LEU A 145 6.67 -3.18 17.30
N TYR A 146 5.35 -3.04 17.47
CA TYR A 146 4.78 -2.62 18.74
C TYR A 146 4.72 -3.84 19.67
N ARG A 147 5.76 -3.94 20.49
CA ARG A 147 5.79 -4.66 21.77
C ARG A 147 4.39 -4.64 22.40
N ALA A 148 3.75 -5.80 22.53
CA ALA A 148 2.50 -5.92 23.27
C ALA A 148 2.68 -5.24 24.64
N PRO A 149 1.84 -4.26 25.01
CA PRO A 149 1.91 -3.67 26.34
C PRO A 149 1.63 -4.77 27.36
N LYS A 150 2.47 -4.85 28.39
CA LYS A 150 2.20 -5.68 29.57
C LYS A 150 0.79 -5.33 30.08
N PRO A 151 -0.03 -6.32 30.48
CA PRO A 151 -1.46 -6.17 30.79
C PRO A 151 -1.75 -5.41 32.11
N THR A 152 -0.98 -4.37 32.43
CA THR A 152 -1.01 -3.73 33.77
C THR A 152 -1.27 -2.23 33.75
N GLN A 153 -1.70 -1.64 32.63
CA GLN A 153 -2.10 -0.22 32.59
C GLN A 153 -3.55 -0.03 32.11
N PRO A 154 -4.32 0.85 32.78
CA PRO A 154 -5.68 1.16 32.39
C PRO A 154 -5.72 1.86 31.02
N ALA A 155 -6.76 1.53 30.25
CA ALA A 155 -7.01 2.02 28.90
C ALA A 155 -7.16 3.56 28.86
N SER A 156 -6.05 4.28 28.75
CA SER A 156 -6.02 5.71 28.47
C SER A 156 -4.64 6.09 27.93
N SER A 157 -4.41 5.79 26.64
CA SER A 157 -3.48 6.47 25.72
C SER A 157 -3.20 5.60 24.47
N PHE A 158 -4.22 5.33 23.66
CA PHE A 158 -4.00 4.90 22.26
C PHE A 158 -3.75 6.14 21.39
N VAL A 159 -2.62 6.82 21.62
CA VAL A 159 -2.22 7.99 20.83
C VAL A 159 -0.75 7.80 20.43
N LEU A 160 -0.51 7.80 19.12
CA LEU A 160 0.72 7.81 18.33
C LEU A 160 1.24 6.47 17.77
N SER A 161 0.48 5.87 16.85
CA SER A 161 1.06 5.08 15.73
C SER A 161 0.40 5.38 14.37
N HIS A 162 -0.42 6.44 14.32
CA HIS A 162 -1.34 6.76 13.21
C HIS A 162 -0.67 7.44 12.00
N LEU A 163 0.66 7.58 12.01
CA LEU A 163 1.37 8.40 11.03
C LEU A 163 1.87 7.63 9.81
N HIS A 164 1.81 6.28 9.78
CA HIS A 164 2.48 5.49 8.74
C HIS A 164 1.68 4.30 8.17
N ALA A 165 0.35 4.26 8.25
CA ALA A 165 -0.40 3.22 7.51
C ALA A 165 -0.52 3.58 6.01
N PRO A 166 -0.22 2.67 5.08
CA PRO A 166 -0.36 2.94 3.65
C PRO A 166 -1.79 3.37 3.30
N GLN A 167 -1.92 4.30 2.36
CA GLN A 167 -3.22 4.68 1.80
C GLN A 167 -3.51 3.77 0.61
N ILE A 168 -4.74 3.26 0.55
CA ILE A 168 -5.20 2.43 -0.55
C ILE A 168 -6.10 3.25 -1.44
N LEU A 169 -5.87 3.11 -2.74
CA LEU A 169 -6.58 3.77 -3.81
C LEU A 169 -7.06 2.73 -4.80
N PHE A 170 -8.01 3.10 -5.64
CA PHE A 170 -8.48 2.25 -6.70
C PHE A 170 -8.64 3.05 -7.99
N PHE A 171 -8.35 2.41 -9.13
CA PHE A 171 -8.55 2.97 -10.45
C PHE A 171 -9.37 2.00 -11.32
N PRO A 172 -10.45 2.43 -11.99
CA PRO A 172 -11.04 3.78 -12.01
C PRO A 172 -11.64 4.18 -10.64
N GLU A 173 -11.46 5.44 -10.19
CA GLU A 173 -11.97 5.87 -8.86
C GLU A 173 -13.51 5.88 -8.81
N GLU A 174 -14.16 5.98 -9.97
CA GLU A 174 -15.60 6.10 -10.14
C GLU A 174 -16.36 4.88 -9.59
N VAL A 175 -15.73 3.72 -9.48
CA VAL A 175 -16.37 2.47 -9.02
C VAL A 175 -16.17 2.22 -7.52
N VAL A 176 -15.49 3.12 -6.80
CA VAL A 176 -15.15 2.90 -5.40
C VAL A 176 -15.82 3.89 -4.48
N HIS A 177 -16.35 3.34 -3.40
CA HIS A 177 -16.74 4.08 -2.22
C HIS A 177 -15.74 3.80 -1.11
N TYR A 178 -15.15 4.86 -0.57
CA TYR A 178 -14.26 4.75 0.58
C TYR A 178 -15.11 4.71 1.85
N ALA A 179 -15.20 3.56 2.49
CA ALA A 179 -15.79 3.45 3.81
C ALA A 179 -14.74 3.89 4.85
N SER A 180 -15.02 4.97 5.59
CA SER A 180 -14.22 5.31 6.76
C SER A 180 -14.72 4.48 7.94
N PRO A 181 -13.92 3.57 8.52
CA PRO A 181 -14.29 2.92 9.76
C PRO A 181 -14.40 4.00 10.85
N GLY A 182 -15.63 4.31 11.27
CA GLY A 182 -15.90 5.13 12.45
C GLY A 182 -16.12 6.64 12.27
N GLY A 183 -16.44 7.14 11.07
CA GLY A 183 -16.94 8.53 10.90
C GLY A 183 -15.98 9.66 11.28
N LEU A 184 -14.72 9.36 11.60
CA LEU A 184 -13.70 10.34 11.93
C LEU A 184 -13.18 11.00 10.65
N ARG A 185 -13.37 12.33 10.53
CA ARG A 185 -12.71 13.17 9.52
C ARG A 185 -11.19 12.96 9.64
N GLY A 186 -10.57 12.35 8.61
CA GLY A 186 -9.13 12.05 8.58
C GLY A 186 -8.76 10.58 8.83
N ALA A 187 -9.73 9.67 8.94
CA ALA A 187 -9.45 8.23 8.92
C ALA A 187 -8.83 7.82 7.57
N ARG A 188 -7.73 7.06 7.61
CA ARG A 188 -7.01 6.62 6.40
C ARG A 188 -7.87 5.66 5.59
N LYS A 189 -7.81 5.80 4.26
CA LYS A 189 -8.50 4.93 3.30
C LYS A 189 -7.80 3.57 3.22
N THR A 190 -8.05 2.68 4.19
CA THR A 190 -7.56 1.29 4.17
C THR A 190 -8.62 0.30 3.69
N HIS A 191 -9.86 0.77 3.52
CA HIS A 191 -11.03 -0.01 3.11
C HIS A 191 -11.59 0.54 1.81
N LEU A 192 -11.56 -0.29 0.77
CA LEU A 192 -12.23 -0.05 -0.50
C LEU A 192 -13.54 -0.84 -0.52
N VAL A 193 -14.61 -0.20 -0.98
CA VAL A 193 -15.86 -0.87 -1.37
C VAL A 193 -16.00 -0.68 -2.87
N ILE A 194 -15.82 -1.76 -3.62
CA ILE A 194 -15.78 -1.74 -5.09
C ILE A 194 -17.12 -2.24 -5.61
N ASP A 195 -17.84 -1.37 -6.33
CA ASP A 195 -19.12 -1.69 -6.96
C ASP A 195 -18.91 -2.51 -8.24
N TYR A 196 -19.43 -3.74 -8.23
CA TYR A 196 -19.28 -4.72 -9.31
C TYR A 196 -19.98 -4.26 -10.59
N ASP A 197 -21.21 -3.79 -10.48
CA ASP A 197 -22.04 -3.45 -11.63
C ASP A 197 -21.43 -2.26 -12.36
N ARG A 198 -20.91 -1.29 -11.61
CA ARG A 198 -20.25 -0.12 -12.22
C ARG A 198 -18.93 -0.48 -12.90
N LEU A 199 -18.14 -1.39 -12.31
CA LEU A 199 -16.89 -1.83 -12.92
C LEU A 199 -17.11 -2.63 -14.21
N THR A 200 -18.14 -3.48 -14.26
CA THR A 200 -18.51 -4.21 -15.48
C THR A 200 -18.98 -3.27 -16.57
N HIS A 201 -19.79 -2.25 -16.25
CA HIS A 201 -20.23 -1.24 -17.22
C HIS A 201 -19.10 -0.43 -17.83
N LEU A 202 -18.08 -0.05 -17.05
CA LEU A 202 -16.90 0.66 -17.57
C LEU A 202 -16.04 -0.22 -18.48
N SER A 203 -15.98 -1.52 -18.19
CA SER A 203 -15.20 -2.50 -18.97
C SER A 203 -15.85 -2.85 -20.30
N LEU A 204 -17.18 -2.77 -20.36
CA LEU A 204 -17.98 -2.96 -21.57
C LEU A 204 -18.03 -1.70 -22.44
N SER A 205 -17.58 -0.54 -21.93
CA SER A 205 -17.43 0.67 -22.73
C SER A 205 -16.16 0.53 -23.57
N PRO A 206 -16.27 0.31 -24.89
CA PRO A 206 -15.10 0.27 -25.75
C PRO A 206 -14.56 1.69 -25.82
N ALA A 207 -13.51 1.99 -25.05
CA ALA A 207 -12.82 3.25 -25.17
C ALA A 207 -12.39 3.43 -26.62
N ASP A 208 -12.92 4.50 -27.21
CA ASP A 208 -12.67 5.02 -28.53
C ASP A 208 -11.21 4.95 -28.98
N ASN A 209 -11.04 4.45 -30.20
CA ASN A 209 -10.13 4.99 -31.23
C ASN A 209 -8.71 5.33 -30.76
N HIS A 210 -7.85 4.31 -30.78
CA HIS A 210 -6.45 4.51 -31.12
C HIS A 210 -6.38 5.34 -32.42
N PRO A 211 -5.65 6.47 -32.48
CA PRO A 211 -5.40 7.13 -33.76
C PRO A 211 -4.65 6.14 -34.64
N LEU A 212 -5.23 5.83 -35.79
CA LEU A 212 -4.56 5.16 -36.91
C LEU A 212 -3.21 5.84 -37.13
N ILE A 213 -2.14 5.18 -36.69
CA ILE A 213 -0.80 5.47 -37.16
C ILE A 213 -0.83 5.08 -38.66
N PRO A 214 -0.60 6.00 -39.60
CA PRO A 214 -0.53 5.67 -41.01
C PRO A 214 0.66 4.73 -41.23
N ASP A 215 0.33 3.53 -41.68
CA ASP A 215 1.25 2.48 -42.07
C ASP A 215 2.28 3.03 -43.09
N SER A 216 3.49 3.31 -42.63
CA SER A 216 4.62 3.65 -43.48
C SER A 216 5.57 2.45 -43.53
N ARG A 217 5.18 1.41 -44.25
CA ARG A 217 6.14 0.44 -44.80
C ARG A 217 7.02 1.16 -45.83
N PRO A 218 8.33 0.87 -45.82
CA PRO A 218 8.84 0.11 -46.96
C PRO A 218 9.84 -0.99 -46.56
N HIS A 219 9.70 -2.13 -47.21
CA HIS A 219 10.72 -3.18 -47.43
C HIS A 219 10.79 -3.40 -48.95
N PRO A 220 11.82 -4.05 -49.50
CA PRO A 220 13.26 -3.83 -49.35
C PRO A 220 13.93 -3.56 -50.72
N ARG A 221 15.19 -3.11 -50.65
CA ARG A 221 16.06 -2.74 -51.76
C ARG A 221 16.50 -3.97 -52.57
N ALA A 222 16.16 -4.01 -53.86
CA ALA A 222 16.79 -4.86 -54.86
C ALA A 222 17.99 -4.16 -55.50
N THR A 223 18.99 -4.97 -55.85
CA THR A 223 20.26 -4.66 -56.48
C THR A 223 20.12 -3.93 -57.82
N ASN A 224 21.04 -3.00 -58.12
CA ASN A 224 21.85 -2.99 -59.35
C ASN A 224 22.95 -1.92 -59.27
N ALA A 225 24.14 -2.32 -59.72
CA ALA A 225 25.35 -1.52 -59.85
C ALA A 225 25.31 -0.62 -61.10
N THR A 226 26.03 0.52 -61.08
CA THR A 226 26.98 0.96 -62.13
C THR A 226 27.61 2.32 -61.74
N THR A 227 28.94 2.28 -61.64
CA THR A 227 30.02 3.25 -61.93
C THR A 227 29.64 4.65 -62.47
N HIS A 228 30.15 5.75 -61.88
CA HIS A 228 31.29 6.57 -62.34
C HIS A 228 31.38 7.95 -61.64
N GLU A 229 32.63 8.42 -61.46
CA GLU A 229 33.10 9.82 -61.32
C GLU A 229 33.00 10.63 -59.98
N SER A 230 34.20 10.96 -59.48
CA SER A 230 34.56 12.13 -58.63
C SER A 230 35.13 13.21 -59.57
N PRO A 231 35.12 14.54 -59.28
CA PRO A 231 35.95 15.10 -58.19
C PRO A 231 35.56 16.48 -57.55
N MET A 232 36.27 16.77 -56.44
CA MET A 232 36.76 18.08 -55.95
C MET A 232 35.88 19.10 -55.18
N LEU A 233 36.37 19.40 -53.94
CA LEU A 233 36.55 20.72 -53.23
C LEU A 233 35.32 21.61 -53.02
N GLU A 234 35.02 22.23 -51.87
CA GLU A 234 35.82 23.01 -50.90
C GLU A 234 34.95 23.31 -49.62
N PRO A 235 35.24 24.24 -48.66
CA PRO A 235 35.23 23.93 -47.23
C PRO A 235 34.30 24.82 -46.35
N ALA A 236 34.35 24.55 -45.04
CA ALA A 236 34.08 25.46 -43.91
C ALA A 236 32.67 26.03 -43.68
N SER A 237 32.06 25.66 -42.54
CA SER A 237 31.45 26.66 -41.65
C SER A 237 31.52 26.25 -40.18
N MET A 238 32.01 27.18 -39.38
CA MET A 238 32.21 27.16 -37.95
C MET A 238 30.91 27.31 -37.12
N ALA A 239 30.96 26.68 -35.94
CA ALA A 239 30.69 27.26 -34.62
C ALA A 239 29.28 27.43 -34.03
N ALA A 240 29.30 27.17 -32.71
CA ALA A 240 28.50 27.76 -31.63
C ALA A 240 27.19 27.08 -31.19
N SER A 241 27.32 26.09 -30.31
CA SER A 241 26.28 25.76 -29.31
C SER A 241 26.78 24.81 -28.22
N HIS A 242 27.81 25.21 -27.45
CA HIS A 242 28.22 24.52 -26.21
C HIS A 242 28.66 25.55 -25.17
N ALA A 243 27.71 26.12 -24.42
CA ALA A 243 27.97 26.85 -23.17
C ALA A 243 26.66 27.34 -22.51
N ARG A 244 25.74 26.46 -22.09
CA ARG A 244 24.59 26.87 -21.23
C ARG A 244 24.09 25.82 -20.22
N GLN A 245 24.86 24.77 -19.93
CA GLN A 245 24.36 23.65 -19.10
C GLN A 245 25.30 23.29 -17.94
N ASP A 246 25.82 24.30 -17.23
CA ASP A 246 26.69 24.08 -16.06
C ASP A 246 26.37 25.01 -14.86
N SER A 247 25.32 25.84 -14.96
CA SER A 247 24.96 26.78 -13.88
C SER A 247 24.09 26.18 -12.78
N ASP A 248 23.32 25.12 -13.07
CA ASP A 248 22.29 24.66 -12.14
C ASP A 248 22.80 23.64 -11.09
N HIS A 249 23.92 22.96 -11.35
CA HIS A 249 24.47 22.00 -10.38
C HIS A 249 25.23 22.65 -9.22
N ARG A 250 25.74 23.86 -9.39
CA ARG A 250 26.53 24.54 -8.34
C ARG A 250 25.66 25.10 -7.22
N SER A 251 24.40 25.42 -7.50
CA SER A 251 23.46 25.96 -6.51
C SER A 251 22.97 24.88 -5.52
N HIS A 252 22.64 23.69 -6.01
CA HIS A 252 22.14 22.59 -5.18
C HIS A 252 23.16 22.05 -4.16
N SER A 253 24.45 22.08 -4.50
CA SER A 253 25.51 21.64 -3.59
C SER A 253 25.64 22.54 -2.35
N GLY A 254 25.33 23.84 -2.47
CA GLY A 254 25.38 24.78 -1.34
C GLY A 254 24.21 24.60 -0.39
N GLU A 255 23.01 24.35 -0.93
CA GLU A 255 21.80 24.10 -0.13
C GLU A 255 21.89 22.81 0.66
N MET A 256 22.42 21.74 0.05
CA MET A 256 22.59 20.46 0.72
C MET A 256 23.56 20.57 1.91
N GLN A 257 24.63 21.35 1.77
CA GLN A 257 25.58 21.58 2.86
C GLN A 257 24.99 22.40 4.02
N LYS A 258 24.07 23.33 3.70
CA LYS A 258 23.31 24.08 4.71
C LYS A 258 22.33 23.17 5.46
N LEU A 259 21.59 22.31 4.76
CA LEU A 259 20.68 21.33 5.37
C LEU A 259 21.42 20.38 6.31
N LEU A 260 22.59 19.91 5.90
CA LEU A 260 23.40 18.98 6.69
C LEU A 260 23.84 19.60 8.03
N LYS A 261 24.23 20.88 8.00
CA LYS A 261 24.54 21.64 9.22
C LYS A 261 23.32 21.80 10.13
N GLU A 262 22.15 22.05 9.56
CA GLU A 262 20.91 22.21 10.34
C GLU A 262 20.49 20.89 11.02
N VAL A 263 20.55 19.77 10.30
CA VAL A 263 20.27 18.43 10.87
C VAL A 263 21.23 18.10 12.02
N GLN A 264 22.50 18.47 11.87
CA GLN A 264 23.49 18.24 12.92
C GLN A 264 23.22 19.13 14.15
N ARG A 265 22.80 20.39 13.95
CA ARG A 265 22.38 21.31 15.01
C ARG A 265 21.18 20.76 15.78
N LEU A 266 20.14 20.32 15.07
CA LEU A 266 18.92 19.77 15.67
C LEU A 266 19.18 18.50 16.48
N ARG A 267 20.07 17.61 16.00
CA ARG A 267 20.50 16.44 16.78
C ARG A 267 21.19 16.83 18.09
N GLN A 268 22.00 17.89 18.06
CA GLN A 268 22.69 18.37 19.25
C GLN A 268 21.71 18.96 20.28
N GLU A 269 20.70 19.70 19.80
CA GLU A 269 19.65 20.26 20.64
C GLU A 269 18.78 19.18 21.29
N LEU A 270 18.38 18.15 20.53
CA LEU A 270 17.64 17.01 21.07
C LEU A 270 18.43 16.28 22.17
N ASN A 271 19.74 16.07 21.97
CA ASN A 271 20.58 15.46 22.98
C ASN A 271 20.68 16.31 24.26
N GLN A 272 20.70 17.64 24.13
CA GLN A 272 20.67 18.52 25.30
C GLN A 272 19.33 18.43 26.04
N GLN A 273 18.20 18.46 25.34
CA GLN A 273 16.88 18.31 25.94
C GLN A 273 16.74 16.97 26.66
N GLN A 274 17.24 15.89 26.07
CA GLN A 274 17.24 14.56 26.69
C GLN A 274 18.04 14.56 28.01
N ALA A 275 19.20 15.24 28.03
CA ALA A 275 20.04 15.34 29.22
C ALA A 275 19.41 16.18 30.33
N GLU A 276 18.70 17.26 29.97
CA GLU A 276 17.93 18.06 30.94
C GLU A 276 16.76 17.28 31.53
N LEU A 277 16.02 16.53 30.70
CA LEU A 277 14.94 15.67 31.18
C LEU A 277 15.44 14.62 32.18
N GLU A 278 16.58 13.99 31.90
CA GLU A 278 17.19 13.02 32.83
C GLU A 278 17.67 13.70 34.13
N ARG A 279 18.16 14.94 34.07
CA ARG A 279 18.51 15.72 35.26
C ARG A 279 17.28 16.07 36.10
N LEU A 280 16.20 16.55 35.47
CA LEU A 280 14.95 16.87 36.15
C LEU A 280 14.33 15.63 36.79
N LYS A 281 14.31 14.50 36.08
CA LYS A 281 13.83 13.22 36.57
C LYS A 281 14.63 12.72 37.78
N LYS A 282 15.96 12.88 37.75
CA LYS A 282 16.83 12.52 38.88
C LYS A 282 16.60 13.45 40.09
N GLY A 283 16.38 14.75 39.85
CA GLY A 283 16.03 15.72 40.89
C GLY A 283 14.70 15.39 41.58
N LEU A 284 13.65 15.10 40.80
CA LEU A 284 12.35 14.70 41.34
C LEU A 284 12.41 13.39 42.15
N SER A 285 13.29 12.47 41.79
CA SER A 285 13.45 11.21 42.53
C SER A 285 14.17 11.38 43.87
N GLN A 286 14.96 12.45 44.05
CA GLN A 286 15.66 12.73 45.31
C GLN A 286 14.78 13.46 46.33
N ASP A 287 13.84 14.29 45.88
CA ASP A 287 12.95 15.06 46.77
C ASP A 287 11.85 14.21 47.44
N VAL A 288 11.55 13.02 46.89
CA VAL A 288 10.54 12.08 47.46
C VAL A 288 11.12 11.19 48.57
N THR A 289 12.43 11.28 48.84
CA THR A 289 13.11 10.47 49.86
C THR A 289 13.73 11.35 50.96
N GLY A 290 12.93 12.29 51.50
CA GLY A 290 13.27 13.04 52.72
C GLY A 290 13.00 12.20 53.99
N PRO A 291 13.83 12.29 55.03
CA PRO A 291 13.83 11.37 56.17
C PRO A 291 12.61 11.55 57.08
N GLN A 292 12.06 10.42 57.56
CA GLN A 292 11.17 10.37 58.72
C GLN A 292 11.93 10.66 60.01
#